data_AF-A0A9D7VHE0-F1
#
_entry.id   AF-A0A9D7VHE0-F1
#
_cell.length_a   1.000
_cell.length_b   1.000
_cell.length_c   1.000
_cell.angle_alpha   90.00
_cell.angle_beta   90.00
_cell.angle_gamma   90.00
#
_symmetry.space_group_name_H-M   'P 1'
#
loop_
_entity.id
_entity.type
_entity.pdbx_description
1 polymer ?
#
loop_
_entity_poly.entity_id
_entity_poly.type
_entity_poly.pdbx_seq_one_letter_code
_entity_poly.pdbx_strand_id
1 'polypeptide(L)'
;MIDCLNAARYFIVRAYEDGIEAEMTNMKVQKLLYYSQSLHLALYDEPLFNEEIQAWRYGPVCPPAYRFYSEFEANQLPVPNEDFLLEISDEKKKILSEIWEYFGGYHAYRLSDMTHGEFPWKKARKGLPPQASSTEPILQEDMKALGYQKLDLIEREHPIYESLMAKTLEDAINTKSSNRINKGEVGDWLNSLLD
;
A
#
# COMPACT_ATOMS: atom_id res chain seq x y z
N MET A 1 7.38 14.16 -2.75
CA MET A 1 7.75 12.87 -3.40
C MET A 1 9.18 12.49 -3.02
N ILE A 2 9.50 11.19 -3.06
CA ILE A 2 10.85 10.63 -2.88
C ILE A 2 11.25 9.84 -4.13
N ASP A 3 12.52 9.46 -4.24
CA ASP A 3 12.97 8.49 -5.24
C ASP A 3 12.41 7.09 -4.90
N CYS A 4 11.88 6.37 -5.90
CA CYS A 4 11.41 4.99 -5.74
C CYS A 4 12.50 4.04 -5.19
N LEU A 5 13.79 4.31 -5.47
CA LEU A 5 14.92 3.57 -4.93
C LEU A 5 15.10 3.83 -3.43
N ASN A 6 14.80 5.02 -2.94
CA ASN A 6 14.88 5.32 -1.51
C ASN A 6 13.76 4.59 -0.74
N ALA A 7 12.56 4.47 -1.33
CA ALA A 7 11.51 3.61 -0.79
C ALA A 7 11.91 2.13 -0.80
N ALA A 8 12.52 1.64 -1.88
CA ALA A 8 13.01 0.27 -1.96
C ALA A 8 14.09 -0.03 -0.92
N ARG A 9 15.09 0.85 -0.81
CA ARG A 9 16.19 0.76 0.16
C ARG A 9 15.66 0.76 1.59
N TYR A 10 14.65 1.57 1.90
CA TYR A 10 14.00 1.55 3.21
C TYR A 10 13.53 0.14 3.57
N PHE A 11 12.80 -0.54 2.69
CA PHE A 11 12.33 -1.90 2.97
C PHE A 11 13.45 -2.93 3.05
N ILE A 12 14.54 -2.75 2.30
CA ILE A 12 15.70 -3.62 2.42
C ILE A 12 16.34 -3.46 3.79
N VAL A 13 16.56 -2.23 4.27
CA VAL A 13 17.07 -1.97 5.63
C VAL A 13 16.17 -2.61 6.69
N ARG A 14 14.85 -2.41 6.60
CA ARG A 14 13.88 -3.04 7.52
C ARG A 14 13.97 -4.57 7.52
N ALA A 15 14.18 -5.20 6.37
CA ALA A 15 14.35 -6.65 6.28
C ALA A 15 15.59 -7.15 7.04
N TYR A 16 16.69 -6.41 6.99
CA TYR A 16 17.92 -6.71 7.73
C TYR A 16 17.75 -6.45 9.24
N GLU A 17 17.08 -5.37 9.62
CA GLU A 17 16.78 -5.07 11.03
C GLU A 17 15.92 -6.17 11.68
N ASP A 18 14.95 -6.70 10.93
CA ASP A 18 14.04 -7.76 11.40
C ASP A 18 14.62 -9.18 11.23
N GLY A 19 15.80 -9.33 10.61
CA GLY A 19 16.45 -10.63 10.38
C GLY A 19 15.75 -11.54 9.37
N ILE A 20 15.04 -10.95 8.40
CA ILE A 20 14.31 -11.64 7.33
C ILE A 20 14.83 -11.27 5.92
N GLU A 21 16.05 -10.76 5.83
CA GLU A 21 16.69 -10.30 4.59
C GLU A 21 16.80 -11.38 3.52
N ALA A 22 16.87 -12.65 3.91
CA ALA A 22 16.89 -13.79 2.99
C ALA A 22 15.63 -13.86 2.09
N GLU A 23 14.51 -13.29 2.54
CA GLU A 23 13.26 -13.21 1.76
C GLU A 23 13.15 -11.91 0.95
N MET A 24 14.09 -10.98 1.13
CA MET A 24 14.05 -9.66 0.50
C MET A 24 14.62 -9.70 -0.91
N THR A 25 13.77 -10.08 -1.85
CA THR A 25 14.08 -10.19 -3.29
C THR A 25 13.61 -8.96 -4.07
N ASN A 26 14.08 -8.79 -5.32
CA ASN A 26 13.58 -7.75 -6.21
C ASN A 26 12.05 -7.84 -6.38
N MET A 27 11.49 -9.05 -6.50
CA MET A 27 10.04 -9.23 -6.59
C MET A 27 9.31 -8.71 -5.34
N LYS A 28 9.83 -8.95 -4.14
CA LYS A 28 9.25 -8.44 -2.89
C LYS A 28 9.27 -6.90 -2.86
N VAL A 29 10.40 -6.29 -3.22
CA VAL A 29 10.51 -4.82 -3.38
C VAL A 29 9.42 -4.27 -4.30
N GLN A 30 9.23 -4.86 -5.48
CA GLN A 30 8.24 -4.37 -6.44
C GLN A 30 6.82 -4.35 -5.87
N LYS A 31 6.46 -5.36 -5.07
CA LYS A 31 5.15 -5.47 -4.45
C LYS A 31 4.97 -4.47 -3.31
N LEU A 32 6.01 -4.26 -2.51
CA LEU A 32 5.99 -3.25 -1.45
C LEU A 32 5.87 -1.84 -2.05
N LEU A 33 6.64 -1.51 -3.09
CA LEU A 33 6.53 -0.22 -3.80
C LEU A 33 5.12 0.04 -4.35
N TYR A 34 4.47 -1.00 -4.88
CA TYR A 34 3.10 -0.90 -5.36
C TYR A 34 2.12 -0.53 -4.25
N TYR A 35 2.17 -1.21 -3.10
CA TYR A 35 1.34 -0.86 -1.96
C TYR A 35 1.70 0.52 -1.39
N SER A 36 2.99 0.91 -1.40
CA SER A 36 3.39 2.26 -1.00
C SER A 36 2.76 3.36 -1.84
N GLN A 37 2.81 3.19 -3.16
CA GLN A 37 2.19 4.17 -4.07
C GLN A 37 0.68 4.21 -3.86
N SER A 38 0.03 3.05 -3.72
CA SER A 38 -1.41 2.92 -3.52
C SER A 38 -1.90 3.59 -2.23
N LEU A 39 -1.27 3.29 -1.08
CA LEU A 39 -1.67 3.84 0.21
C LEU A 39 -1.37 5.34 0.30
N HIS A 40 -0.22 5.79 -0.20
CA HIS A 40 0.10 7.21 -0.19
C HIS A 40 -0.86 8.03 -1.07
N LEU A 41 -1.25 7.52 -2.24
CA LEU A 41 -2.28 8.16 -3.07
C LEU A 41 -3.63 8.26 -2.34
N ALA A 42 -4.03 7.24 -1.58
CA ALA A 42 -5.30 7.26 -0.85
C ALA A 42 -5.29 8.22 0.35
N LEU A 43 -4.18 8.28 1.09
CA LEU A 43 -4.06 9.13 2.28
C LEU A 43 -3.84 10.61 1.94
N TYR A 44 -3.06 10.90 0.89
CA TYR A 44 -2.56 12.26 0.63
C TYR A 44 -3.00 12.86 -0.70
N ASP A 45 -3.69 12.08 -1.54
CA ASP A 45 -4.01 12.45 -2.92
C ASP A 45 -2.78 12.85 -3.77
N GLU A 46 -1.62 12.36 -3.38
CA GLU A 46 -0.34 12.62 -4.02
C GLU A 46 0.45 11.32 -4.20
N PRO A 47 1.22 11.18 -5.29
CA PRO A 47 2.12 10.04 -5.45
C PRO A 47 3.25 10.06 -4.41
N LEU A 48 3.70 8.89 -3.93
CA LEU A 48 4.88 8.80 -3.06
C LEU A 48 6.15 9.09 -3.86
N PHE A 49 6.25 8.50 -5.06
CA PHE A 49 7.31 8.69 -6.03
C PHE A 49 6.72 8.89 -7.45
N ASN A 50 7.51 9.46 -8.36
CA ASN A 50 7.05 9.89 -9.68
C ASN A 50 6.91 8.74 -10.70
N GLU A 51 7.67 7.68 -10.50
CA GLU A 51 7.75 6.55 -11.43
C GLU A 51 6.41 5.82 -11.53
N GLU A 52 6.02 5.49 -12.76
CA GLU A 52 4.84 4.68 -13.00
C GLU A 52 5.04 3.23 -12.52
N ILE A 53 3.93 2.62 -12.09
CA ILE A 53 3.86 1.19 -11.85
C ILE A 53 3.20 0.53 -13.07
N GLN A 54 3.81 -0.51 -13.62
CA GLN A 54 3.32 -1.24 -14.78
C GLN A 54 2.78 -2.63 -14.40
N ALA A 55 1.77 -3.12 -15.12
CA ALA A 55 1.10 -4.39 -14.83
C ALA A 55 1.79 -5.60 -15.49
N TRP A 56 3.00 -5.93 -15.04
CA TRP A 56 3.79 -7.02 -15.60
C TRP A 56 3.19 -8.40 -15.32
N ARG A 57 3.72 -9.43 -15.98
CA ARG A 57 3.26 -10.83 -15.88
C ARG A 57 3.20 -11.31 -14.42
N TYR A 58 4.22 -11.02 -13.61
CA TYR A 58 4.32 -11.45 -12.21
C TYR A 58 3.91 -10.34 -11.23
N GLY A 59 2.89 -9.57 -11.61
CA GLY A 59 2.32 -8.51 -10.78
C GLY A 59 2.86 -7.12 -11.13
N PRO A 60 2.49 -6.09 -10.34
CA PRO A 60 2.92 -4.72 -10.55
C PRO A 60 4.43 -4.56 -10.35
N VAL A 61 5.03 -3.70 -11.16
CA VAL A 61 6.48 -3.42 -11.19
C VAL A 61 6.72 -1.92 -11.40
N CYS A 62 7.58 -1.33 -10.57
CA CYS A 62 8.22 -0.04 -10.81
C CYS A 62 9.48 -0.27 -11.68
N PRO A 63 9.47 0.06 -12.99
CA PRO A 63 10.54 -0.36 -13.89
C PRO A 63 11.94 0.15 -13.51
N PRO A 64 12.14 1.40 -13.05
CA PRO A 64 13.45 1.87 -12.59
C PRO A 64 14.01 1.05 -11.42
N ALA A 65 13.20 0.80 -10.39
CA ALA A 65 13.61 -0.04 -9.26
C ALA A 65 13.89 -1.49 -9.68
N TYR A 66 13.05 -2.05 -10.57
CA TYR A 66 13.27 -3.41 -11.06
C TYR A 66 14.61 -3.55 -11.80
N ARG A 67 14.92 -2.60 -12.69
CA ARG A 67 16.19 -2.58 -13.43
C ARG A 67 17.39 -2.40 -12.50
N PHE A 68 17.27 -1.56 -11.47
CA PHE A 68 18.35 -1.35 -10.50
C PHE A 68 18.72 -2.65 -9.78
N TYR A 69 17.73 -3.49 -9.45
CA TYR A 69 17.95 -4.76 -8.75
C TYR A 69 17.85 -6.00 -9.66
N SER A 70 17.89 -5.85 -10.99
CA SER A 70 17.61 -6.98 -11.90
C SER A 70 18.70 -8.05 -11.89
N GLU A 71 19.95 -7.67 -11.62
CA GLU A 71 21.10 -8.59 -11.56
C GLU A 71 21.01 -9.60 -10.42
N PHE A 72 20.21 -9.30 -9.38
CA PHE A 72 20.00 -10.18 -8.25
C PHE A 72 18.94 -11.26 -8.52
N GLU A 73 18.18 -11.14 -9.62
CA GLU A 73 17.11 -12.07 -9.98
C GLU A 73 16.12 -12.33 -8.81
N ALA A 74 16.06 -13.56 -8.31
CA ALA A 74 15.26 -13.99 -7.17
C ALA A 74 16.08 -14.15 -5.88
N ASN A 75 17.32 -13.68 -5.84
CA ASN A 75 18.20 -13.77 -4.67
C ASN A 75 17.98 -12.59 -3.72
N GLN A 76 18.51 -12.74 -2.51
CA GLN A 76 18.57 -11.70 -1.49
C GLN A 76 19.26 -10.43 -2.03
N LEU A 77 18.66 -9.28 -1.76
CA LEU A 77 19.24 -7.97 -2.08
C LEU A 77 20.25 -7.53 -1.01
N PRO A 78 21.32 -6.82 -1.40
CA PRO A 78 22.32 -6.33 -0.48
C PRO A 78 21.78 -5.17 0.36
N VAL A 79 22.22 -5.08 1.62
CA VAL A 79 21.93 -3.93 2.48
C VAL A 79 22.53 -2.65 1.87
N PRO A 80 21.72 -1.58 1.70
CA PRO A 80 22.24 -0.29 1.25
C PRO A 80 22.96 0.45 2.40
N ASN A 81 23.73 1.50 2.07
CA ASN A 81 24.10 2.49 3.09
C ASN A 81 22.84 3.23 3.56
N GLU A 82 22.87 3.84 4.74
CA GLU A 82 21.69 4.50 5.32
C GLU A 82 21.60 6.01 5.02
N ASP A 83 22.57 6.58 4.30
CA ASP A 83 22.62 8.02 3.98
C ASP A 83 21.34 8.52 3.27
N PHE A 84 20.70 7.66 2.46
CA PHE A 84 19.44 7.96 1.76
C PHE A 84 18.28 8.26 2.72
N LEU A 85 18.34 7.82 3.98
CA LEU A 85 17.30 8.08 4.98
C LEU A 85 17.16 9.58 5.28
N LEU A 86 18.20 10.38 5.02
CA LEU A 86 18.15 11.84 5.14
C LEU A 86 17.28 12.49 4.05
N GLU A 87 17.07 11.79 2.93
CA GLU A 87 16.24 12.26 1.80
C GLU A 87 14.76 11.88 1.96
N ILE A 88 14.40 11.11 2.99
CA ILE A 88 13.03 10.70 3.27
C ILE A 88 12.54 11.48 4.50
N SER A 89 11.47 12.26 4.34
CA SER A 89 10.83 12.96 5.46
C SER A 89 10.22 11.97 6.46
N ASP A 90 10.12 12.36 7.73
CA ASP A 90 9.62 11.48 8.79
C ASP A 90 8.18 11.00 8.54
N GLU A 91 7.34 11.85 7.95
CA GLU A 91 6.00 11.48 7.49
C GLU A 91 6.02 10.32 6.48
N LYS A 92 6.94 10.36 5.51
CA LYS A 92 7.05 9.29 4.51
C LYS A 92 7.67 8.03 5.10
N LYS A 93 8.62 8.17 6.03
CA LYS A 93 9.15 7.04 6.81
C LYS A 93 8.05 6.35 7.61
N LYS A 94 7.12 7.12 8.19
CA LYS A 94 5.98 6.57 8.93
C LYS A 94 5.10 5.68 8.05
N ILE A 95 4.71 6.17 6.88
CA ILE A 95 3.91 5.39 5.91
C ILE A 95 4.67 4.14 5.46
N LEU A 96 5.95 4.28 5.12
CA LEU A 96 6.79 3.13 4.76
C LEU A 96 6.90 2.11 5.91
N SER A 97 6.94 2.57 7.16
CA SER A 97 6.90 1.68 8.33
C SER A 97 5.59 0.92 8.43
N GLU A 98 4.45 1.60 8.30
CA GLU A 98 3.12 0.97 8.35
C GLU A 98 2.96 -0.08 7.25
N ILE A 99 3.45 0.21 6.04
CA ILE A 99 3.47 -0.75 4.93
C ILE A 99 4.34 -1.96 5.26
N TRP A 100 5.51 -1.73 5.85
CA TRP A 100 6.39 -2.81 6.26
C TRP A 100 5.76 -3.67 7.36
N GLU A 101 5.16 -3.06 8.37
CA GLU A 101 4.50 -3.76 9.47
C GLU A 101 3.36 -4.67 8.98
N TYR A 102 2.59 -4.21 7.99
CA TYR A 102 1.45 -4.99 7.48
C TYR A 102 1.85 -5.97 6.35
N PHE A 103 2.68 -5.56 5.40
CA PHE A 103 3.02 -6.37 4.22
C PHE A 103 4.41 -7.02 4.25
N GLY A 104 5.34 -6.49 5.03
CA GLY A 104 6.75 -6.90 5.06
C GLY A 104 6.96 -8.35 5.49
N GLY A 105 6.09 -8.88 6.36
CA GLY A 105 6.11 -10.28 6.78
C GLY A 105 5.66 -11.29 5.71
N TYR A 106 5.10 -10.85 4.57
CA TYR A 106 4.68 -11.75 3.51
C TYR A 106 5.84 -12.15 2.59
N HIS A 107 5.89 -13.43 2.23
CA HIS A 107 6.78 -13.93 1.20
C HIS A 107 6.43 -13.32 -0.18
N ALA A 108 7.43 -13.12 -1.03
CA ALA A 108 7.27 -12.48 -2.34
C ALA A 108 6.18 -13.12 -3.22
N TYR A 109 6.07 -14.45 -3.22
CA TYR A 109 5.02 -15.17 -3.96
C TYR A 109 3.61 -14.86 -3.43
N ARG A 110 3.43 -14.78 -2.10
CA ARG A 110 2.14 -14.43 -1.50
C ARG A 110 1.74 -13.00 -1.88
N LEU A 111 2.68 -12.06 -1.85
CA LEU A 111 2.44 -10.70 -2.34
C LEU A 111 2.07 -10.70 -3.84
N SER A 112 2.73 -11.52 -4.66
CA SER A 112 2.36 -11.68 -6.06
C SER A 112 0.92 -12.18 -6.22
N ASP A 113 0.54 -13.25 -5.52
CA ASP A 113 -0.81 -13.81 -5.56
C ASP A 113 -1.87 -12.77 -5.16
N MET A 114 -1.60 -12.00 -4.11
CA MET A 114 -2.46 -10.87 -3.68
C MET A 114 -2.63 -9.86 -4.82
N THR A 115 -1.53 -9.38 -5.41
CA THR A 115 -1.61 -8.38 -6.49
C THR A 115 -2.27 -8.91 -7.76
N HIS A 116 -2.16 -10.20 -8.06
CA HIS A 116 -2.90 -10.84 -9.16
C HIS A 116 -4.40 -10.91 -8.89
N GLY A 117 -4.81 -10.92 -7.62
CA GLY A 117 -6.19 -10.85 -7.16
C GLY A 117 -6.81 -9.45 -7.22
N GLU A 118 -6.00 -8.40 -7.29
CA GLU A 118 -6.41 -7.02 -7.12
C GLU A 118 -6.84 -6.34 -8.43
N PHE A 119 -7.81 -5.44 -8.33
CA PHE A 119 -8.44 -4.86 -9.50
C PHE A 119 -7.52 -3.98 -10.37
N PRO A 120 -6.56 -3.18 -9.85
CA PRO A 120 -5.78 -2.28 -10.70
C PRO A 120 -4.91 -3.05 -11.68
N TRP A 121 -4.23 -4.09 -11.20
CA TRP A 121 -3.42 -4.98 -12.04
C TRP A 121 -4.28 -5.74 -13.06
N LYS A 122 -5.45 -6.25 -12.64
CA LYS A 122 -6.40 -6.94 -13.54
C LYS A 122 -6.94 -6.01 -14.63
N LYS A 123 -7.30 -4.77 -14.27
CA LYS A 123 -7.85 -3.76 -15.18
C LYS A 123 -6.81 -3.37 -16.24
N ALA A 124 -5.58 -3.08 -15.83
CA ALA A 124 -4.47 -2.77 -16.74
C ALA A 124 -4.10 -3.93 -17.68
N ARG A 125 -4.44 -5.17 -17.31
CA ARG A 125 -4.21 -6.37 -18.14
C ARG A 125 -5.46 -6.89 -18.85
N LYS A 126 -6.53 -6.10 -18.91
CA LYS A 126 -7.78 -6.52 -19.54
C LYS A 126 -7.54 -6.98 -20.98
N GLY A 127 -7.99 -8.19 -21.30
CA GLY A 127 -7.83 -8.80 -22.63
C GLY A 127 -6.53 -9.56 -22.84
N LEU A 128 -5.60 -9.56 -21.87
CA LEU A 128 -4.36 -10.34 -21.94
C LEU A 128 -4.53 -11.73 -21.28
N PRO A 129 -3.96 -12.79 -21.86
CA PRO A 129 -3.90 -14.08 -21.18
C PRO A 129 -2.95 -14.02 -19.98
N PRO A 130 -3.08 -14.92 -18.98
CA PRO A 130 -2.26 -14.86 -17.75
C PRO A 130 -0.75 -14.84 -17.99
N GLN A 131 -0.29 -15.51 -19.04
CA GLN A 131 1.14 -15.68 -19.37
C GLN A 131 1.73 -14.53 -20.19
N ALA A 132 0.91 -13.62 -20.72
CA ALA A 132 1.39 -12.52 -21.55
C ALA A 132 2.23 -11.54 -20.74
N SER A 133 3.33 -11.07 -21.32
CA SER A 133 4.00 -9.87 -20.86
C SER A 133 3.09 -8.66 -21.03
N SER A 134 3.29 -7.65 -20.20
CA SER A 134 2.65 -6.35 -20.34
C SER A 134 3.54 -5.31 -19.68
N THR A 135 3.59 -4.14 -20.27
CA THR A 135 4.17 -2.92 -19.68
C THR A 135 3.12 -1.84 -19.54
N GLU A 136 1.83 -2.20 -19.62
CA GLU A 136 0.72 -1.26 -19.48
C GLU A 136 0.78 -0.59 -18.11
N PRO A 137 0.79 0.75 -18.03
CA PRO A 137 0.75 1.47 -16.77
C PRO A 137 -0.54 1.17 -15.99
N ILE A 138 -0.41 0.99 -14.68
CA ILE A 138 -1.56 0.98 -13.76
C ILE A 138 -1.90 2.44 -13.45
N LEU A 139 -3.15 2.83 -13.70
CA LEU A 139 -3.59 4.21 -13.47
C LEU A 139 -3.53 4.57 -11.98
N GLN A 140 -3.13 5.82 -11.69
CA GLN A 140 -3.07 6.31 -10.31
C GLN A 140 -4.44 6.32 -9.63
N GLU A 141 -5.52 6.63 -10.36
CA GLU A 141 -6.89 6.54 -9.85
C GLU A 141 -7.23 5.11 -9.36
N ASP A 142 -6.74 4.09 -10.07
CA ASP A 142 -7.00 2.70 -9.71
C ASP A 142 -6.18 2.29 -8.49
N MET A 143 -4.92 2.73 -8.41
CA MET A 143 -4.08 2.54 -7.23
C MET A 143 -4.63 3.30 -6.01
N LYS A 144 -5.19 4.50 -6.20
CA LYS A 144 -5.83 5.28 -5.13
C LYS A 144 -7.05 4.55 -4.58
N ALA A 145 -7.92 4.04 -5.45
CA ALA A 145 -9.08 3.24 -5.05
C ALA A 145 -8.68 1.95 -4.32
N LEU A 146 -7.63 1.26 -4.76
CA LEU A 146 -7.05 0.14 -4.01
C LEU A 146 -6.53 0.59 -2.65
N GLY A 147 -5.93 1.78 -2.56
CA GLY A 147 -5.39 2.30 -1.31
C GLY A 147 -6.47 2.47 -0.27
N TYR A 148 -7.63 3.05 -0.63
CA TYR A 148 -8.78 3.12 0.27
C TYR A 148 -9.27 1.73 0.73
N GLN A 149 -9.33 0.76 -0.20
CA GLN A 149 -9.70 -0.61 0.15
C GLN A 149 -8.70 -1.24 1.15
N LYS A 150 -7.40 -0.99 0.98
CA LYS A 150 -6.36 -1.54 1.86
C LYS A 150 -6.32 -0.86 3.20
N LEU A 151 -6.52 0.46 3.27
CA LEU A 151 -6.61 1.18 4.53
C LEU A 151 -7.77 0.66 5.39
N ASP A 152 -8.97 0.49 4.80
CA ASP A 152 -10.12 -0.10 5.49
C ASP A 152 -9.83 -1.54 5.98
N LEU A 153 -9.15 -2.35 5.16
CA LEU A 153 -8.74 -3.70 5.56
C LEU A 153 -7.75 -3.69 6.74
N ILE A 154 -6.69 -2.87 6.63
CA ILE A 154 -5.66 -2.72 7.67
C ILE A 154 -6.30 -2.27 8.99
N GLU A 155 -7.20 -1.29 8.92
CA GLU A 155 -7.92 -0.78 10.08
C GLU A 155 -8.74 -1.88 10.74
N ARG A 156 -9.54 -2.62 9.96
CA ARG A 156 -10.41 -3.70 10.47
C ARG A 156 -9.65 -4.89 11.04
N GLU A 157 -8.49 -5.21 10.50
CA GLU A 157 -7.64 -6.31 10.97
C GLU A 157 -6.80 -5.90 12.19
N HIS A 158 -6.77 -4.62 12.55
CA HIS A 158 -6.00 -4.15 13.69
C HIS A 158 -6.58 -4.72 15.01
N PRO A 159 -5.76 -5.28 15.93
CA PRO A 159 -6.26 -6.02 17.09
C PRO A 159 -7.19 -5.25 18.04
N ILE A 160 -7.12 -3.92 18.05
CA ILE A 160 -7.98 -3.07 18.88
C ILE A 160 -9.19 -2.50 18.13
N TYR A 161 -9.38 -2.82 16.84
CA TYR A 161 -10.45 -2.24 16.03
C TYR A 161 -11.83 -2.47 16.65
N GLU A 162 -12.16 -3.73 17.01
CA GLU A 162 -13.46 -4.05 17.58
C GLU A 162 -13.74 -3.29 18.88
N SER A 163 -12.74 -3.20 19.77
CA SER A 163 -12.90 -2.51 21.05
C SER A 163 -12.99 -0.99 20.90
N LEU A 164 -12.19 -0.41 19.99
CA LEU A 164 -12.25 1.00 19.67
C LEU A 164 -13.60 1.35 19.03
N MET A 165 -14.07 0.56 18.06
CA MET A 165 -15.35 0.80 17.39
C MET A 165 -16.56 0.62 18.28
N ALA A 166 -16.55 -0.39 19.16
CA ALA A 166 -17.60 -0.52 20.18
C ALA A 166 -17.66 0.74 21.07
N LYS A 167 -16.50 1.23 21.52
CA LYS A 167 -16.42 2.44 22.34
C LYS A 167 -16.85 3.69 21.58
N THR A 168 -16.38 3.90 20.34
CA THR A 168 -16.77 5.04 19.51
C THR A 168 -18.27 5.04 19.23
N LEU A 169 -18.88 3.88 18.99
CA LEU A 169 -20.33 3.75 18.83
C LEU A 169 -21.08 4.06 20.12
N GLU A 170 -20.60 3.54 21.25
CA GLU A 170 -21.17 3.86 22.58
C GLU A 170 -21.11 5.37 22.86
N ASP A 171 -19.94 5.99 22.64
CA ASP A 171 -19.74 7.43 22.78
C ASP A 171 -20.66 8.21 21.83
N ALA A 172 -20.79 7.81 20.56
CA ALA A 172 -21.66 8.47 19.58
C ALA A 172 -23.15 8.35 19.93
N ILE A 173 -23.60 7.20 20.44
CA ILE A 173 -24.99 6.99 20.89
C ILE A 173 -25.27 7.81 22.17
N ASN A 174 -24.31 7.84 23.10
CA ASN A 174 -24.45 8.53 24.38
C ASN A 174 -24.25 10.05 24.25
N THR A 175 -23.54 10.50 23.22
CA THR A 175 -23.50 11.89 22.80
C THR A 175 -24.88 12.23 22.27
N LYS A 176 -25.76 12.66 23.17
CA LYS A 176 -27.10 13.15 22.83
C LYS A 176 -27.01 14.09 21.63
N SER A 177 -27.44 13.63 20.46
CA SER A 177 -28.04 14.55 19.51
C SER A 177 -29.19 15.22 20.25
N SER A 178 -29.04 16.50 20.56
CA SER A 178 -30.11 17.36 21.07
C SER A 178 -31.35 17.34 20.18
N ASN A 179 -31.22 16.85 18.94
CA ASN A 179 -32.27 16.74 17.96
C ASN A 179 -32.65 15.26 17.77
N ARG A 180 -33.87 14.91 18.23
CA ARG A 180 -34.49 13.66 17.81
C ARG A 180 -34.72 13.73 16.30
N ILE A 181 -34.06 12.84 15.56
CA ILE A 181 -34.22 12.69 14.11
C ILE A 181 -35.58 12.03 13.88
N ASN A 182 -36.47 12.70 13.15
CA ASN A 182 -37.77 12.16 12.81
C ASN A 182 -37.67 11.17 11.65
N LYS A 183 -38.70 10.32 11.50
CA LYS A 183 -38.77 9.36 10.39
C LYS A 183 -38.77 10.12 9.05
N GLY A 184 -37.67 10.01 8.31
CA GLY A 184 -37.44 10.71 7.04
C GLY A 184 -36.15 11.54 7.01
N GLU A 185 -35.58 11.88 8.17
CA GLU A 185 -34.41 12.77 8.30
C GLU A 185 -33.08 12.01 8.45
N VAL A 186 -33.11 10.67 8.41
CA VAL A 186 -31.93 9.81 8.65
C VAL A 186 -30.85 10.00 7.57
N GLY A 187 -31.25 10.20 6.32
CA GLY A 187 -30.31 10.41 5.21
C GLY A 187 -29.55 11.73 5.34
N ASP A 188 -30.25 12.81 5.69
CA ASP A 188 -29.66 14.14 5.85
C ASP A 188 -28.72 14.20 7.06
N TRP A 189 -29.08 13.51 8.15
CA TRP A 189 -28.22 13.40 9.33
C TRP A 189 -26.95 12.60 9.05
N LEU A 190 -27.03 11.47 8.35
CA LEU A 190 -25.86 10.68 7.97
C LEU A 190 -24.89 11.50 7.11
N ASN A 191 -25.40 12.30 6.17
CA ASN A 191 -24.57 13.20 5.36
C ASN A 191 -23.91 14.30 6.21
N SER A 192 -24.61 14.85 7.22
CA SER A 192 -24.06 15.92 8.09
C SER A 192 -22.92 15.49 9.02
N LEU A 193 -22.71 14.18 9.18
CA LEU A 193 -21.63 13.61 9.97
C LEU A 193 -20.37 13.29 9.15
N LEU A 194 -20.47 13.38 7.83
CA LEU A 194 -19.41 13.05 6.88
C LEU A 194 -18.72 14.31 6.31
N ASP A 195 -19.19 15.51 6.66
CA ASP A 195 -18.56 16.81 6.44
C ASP A 195 -17.75 17.26 7.66
#